data_AF-A0A2I0PEY8-F1
#
_entry.id   AF-A0A2I0PEY8-F1
#
_cell.length_a   1.000
_cell.length_b   1.000
_cell.length_c   1.000
_cell.angle_alpha   90.00
_cell.angle_beta   90.00
_cell.angle_gamma   90.00
#
_symmetry.space_group_name_H-M   'P 1'
#
loop_
_entity.id
_entity.type
_entity.pdbx_description
1 polymer ?
#
loop_
_entity_poly.entity_id
_entity_poly.type
_entity_poly.pdbx_seq_one_letter_code
_entity_poly.pdbx_strand_id
1 'polypeptide(L)'
;MAHKVPVYDEEKIVAHVEYNANLDYWDGRNYTSGSTGRHLGLTVLKDGRFVLIHGTQWQGERDHAEIVSADEALQEVMRTNSLELLESARFKALKQLYDEKYGDQEMPEDE
;
A
#
# COMPACT_ATOMS: atom_id res chain seq x y z
N MET A 1 -2.67 19.04 11.82
CA MET A 1 -3.43 17.91 12.41
C MET A 1 -3.09 16.68 11.61
N ALA A 2 -2.72 15.57 12.23
CA ALA A 2 -2.49 14.32 11.51
C ALA A 2 -3.83 13.82 10.95
N HIS A 3 -3.92 13.66 9.63
CA HIS A 3 -5.10 13.11 8.96
C HIS A 3 -5.17 11.62 9.27
N LYS A 4 -6.19 11.21 10.03
CA LYS A 4 -6.32 9.82 10.49
C LYS A 4 -7.39 9.10 9.69
N VAL A 5 -7.05 7.90 9.24
CA VAL A 5 -7.91 7.03 8.46
C VAL A 5 -8.37 5.85 9.32
N PRO A 6 -9.67 5.55 9.38
CA PRO A 6 -10.17 4.35 10.05
C PRO A 6 -9.75 3.10 9.27
N VAL A 7 -9.22 2.11 10.00
CA VAL A 7 -8.88 0.79 9.47
C VAL A 7 -10.02 -0.16 9.75
N TYR A 8 -10.57 -0.74 8.68
CA TYR A 8 -11.61 -1.73 8.71
C TYR A 8 -11.03 -3.15 8.63
N ASP A 9 -11.64 -4.03 9.41
CA ASP A 9 -11.53 -5.48 9.29
C ASP A 9 -12.95 -5.95 8.95
N GLU A 10 -13.17 -6.33 7.70
CA GLU A 10 -14.49 -6.52 7.10
C GLU A 10 -15.35 -5.24 7.22
N GLU A 11 -16.23 -5.16 8.22
CA GLU A 11 -17.13 -4.02 8.47
C GLU A 11 -16.84 -3.30 9.79
N LYS A 12 -15.82 -3.73 10.55
CA LYS A 12 -15.52 -3.22 11.88
C LYS A 12 -14.26 -2.37 11.88
N ILE A 13 -14.35 -1.20 12.51
CA ILE A 13 -13.16 -0.38 12.74
C ILE A 13 -12.32 -1.01 13.85
N VAL A 14 -11.11 -1.42 13.51
CA VAL A 14 -10.16 -2.08 14.44
C VAL A 14 -9.02 -1.16 14.86
N ALA A 15 -8.68 -0.15 14.05
CA ALA A 15 -7.60 0.80 14.32
C ALA A 15 -7.82 2.13 13.59
N HIS A 16 -6.95 3.11 13.89
CA HIS A 16 -6.80 4.32 13.09
C HIS A 16 -5.32 4.48 12.75
N VAL A 17 -5.03 4.76 11.49
CA VAL A 17 -3.67 4.98 10.98
C VAL A 17 -3.52 6.39 10.45
N GLU A 18 -2.28 6.87 10.36
CA GLU A 18 -1.99 8.14 9.69
C GLU A 18 -2.03 7.92 8.18
N TYR A 19 -2.76 8.80 7.49
CA TYR A 19 -2.85 8.78 6.04
C TYR A 19 -1.46 8.92 5.42
N ASN A 20 -1.21 8.10 4.41
CA ASN A 20 -0.08 8.26 3.50
C ASN A 20 -0.51 7.75 2.11
N ALA A 21 0.23 8.18 1.10
CA ALA A 21 0.03 7.77 -0.29
C ALA A 21 1.36 7.26 -0.87
N ASN A 22 2.08 6.45 -0.10
CA ASN A 22 3.44 6.01 -0.45
C ASN A 22 3.49 4.97 -1.59
N LEU A 23 2.34 4.45 -2.01
CA LEU A 23 2.20 3.60 -3.20
C LEU A 23 1.82 4.42 -4.45
N ASP A 24 1.63 5.73 -4.34
CA ASP A 24 1.45 6.57 -5.52
C ASP A 24 2.75 6.63 -6.31
N TYR A 25 2.64 6.47 -7.62
CA TYR A 25 3.75 6.58 -8.56
C TYR A 25 3.50 7.71 -9.56
N TRP A 26 4.58 8.21 -10.15
CA TRP A 26 4.50 9.22 -11.20
C TRP A 26 4.10 8.59 -12.53
N ASP A 27 2.93 8.95 -13.07
CA ASP A 27 2.42 8.41 -14.34
C ASP A 27 2.88 9.21 -15.58
N GLY A 28 3.79 10.18 -15.41
CA GLY A 28 4.21 11.13 -16.44
C GLY A 28 3.52 12.49 -16.34
N ARG A 29 2.43 12.62 -15.57
CA ARG A 29 1.68 13.87 -15.38
C ARG A 29 1.33 14.16 -13.93
N ASN A 30 1.01 13.15 -13.14
CA ASN A 30 0.59 13.26 -11.74
C ASN A 30 1.16 12.09 -10.90
N TYR A 31 1.16 12.29 -9.57
CA TYR A 31 1.29 11.18 -8.61
C TYR A 31 -0.09 10.56 -8.40
N THR A 32 -0.22 9.26 -8.67
CA THR A 32 -1.48 8.53 -8.59
C THR A 32 -1.25 7.05 -8.29
N SER A 33 -2.29 6.37 -7.80
CA SER A 33 -2.32 4.90 -7.66
C SER A 33 -2.60 4.15 -8.98
N GLY A 34 -2.66 4.87 -10.10
CA GLY A 34 -3.08 4.38 -11.42
C GLY A 34 -4.53 4.72 -11.79
N SER A 35 -5.21 5.55 -10.99
CA SER A 35 -6.59 5.99 -11.24
C SER A 35 -6.83 7.43 -10.79
N THR A 36 -7.61 8.18 -11.58
CA THR A 36 -7.84 9.62 -11.38
C THR A 36 -8.47 9.92 -10.01
N GLY A 37 -7.78 10.75 -9.23
CA GLY A 37 -8.26 11.21 -7.91
C GLY A 37 -8.29 10.10 -6.86
N ARG A 38 -7.60 8.97 -7.11
CA ARG A 38 -7.39 7.88 -6.16
C ARG A 38 -5.91 7.84 -5.77
N HIS A 39 -5.71 7.53 -4.50
CA HIS A 39 -4.39 7.44 -3.89
C HIS A 39 -4.30 6.14 -3.10
N LEU A 40 -3.09 5.58 -3.04
CA LEU A 40 -2.86 4.34 -2.34
C LEU A 40 -1.68 4.48 -1.39
N GLY A 41 -1.87 3.96 -0.17
CA GLY A 41 -0.83 3.92 0.85
C GLY A 41 -0.75 2.56 1.48
N LEU A 42 0.44 2.21 1.97
CA LEU A 42 0.68 0.99 2.72
C LEU A 42 1.31 1.34 4.06
N THR A 43 0.84 0.69 5.12
CA THR A 43 1.42 0.78 6.45
C THR A 43 1.33 -0.55 7.17
N VAL A 44 1.99 -0.64 8.32
CA VAL A 44 2.01 -1.85 9.16
C VAL A 44 1.57 -1.47 10.56
N LEU A 45 0.63 -2.23 11.11
CA LEU A 45 0.20 -2.10 12.50
C LEU A 45 1.28 -2.62 13.45
N LYS A 46 1.17 -2.27 14.74
CA LYS A 46 2.13 -2.68 15.77
C LYS A 46 2.22 -4.20 15.96
N ASP A 47 1.16 -4.92 15.59
CA ASP A 47 1.07 -6.38 15.63
C ASP A 47 1.60 -7.06 14.36
N GLY A 48 2.05 -6.29 13.37
CA GLY A 48 2.62 -6.79 12.12
C GLY A 48 1.61 -6.98 10.99
N ARG A 49 0.32 -6.67 11.19
CA ARG A 49 -0.67 -6.73 10.10
C ARG A 49 -0.47 -5.58 9.12
N PHE A 50 -0.60 -5.88 7.82
CA PHE A 50 -0.51 -4.89 6.75
C PHE A 50 -1.85 -4.18 6.58
N VAL A 51 -1.77 -2.89 6.30
CA VAL A 51 -2.94 -2.03 6.11
C VAL A 51 -2.78 -1.26 4.83
N LEU A 52 -3.75 -1.45 3.94
CA LEU A 52 -3.87 -0.72 2.69
C LEU A 52 -4.78 0.49 2.91
N ILE A 53 -4.31 1.67 2.55
CA ILE A 53 -4.99 2.95 2.72
C ILE A 53 -5.48 3.41 1.36
N HIS A 54 -6.79 3.59 1.25
CA HIS A 54 -7.46 4.10 0.06
C HIS A 54 -7.79 5.58 0.26
N GLY A 55 -7.07 6.43 -0.45
CA GLY A 55 -7.29 7.87 -0.49
C GLY A 55 -8.14 8.29 -1.68
N THR A 56 -8.92 9.37 -1.52
CA THR A 56 -9.76 9.90 -2.59
C THR A 56 -9.86 11.43 -2.55
N GLN A 57 -9.79 12.05 -3.73
CA GLN A 57 -9.98 13.49 -3.91
C GLN A 57 -11.43 13.86 -4.29
N TRP A 58 -12.30 12.86 -4.45
CA TRP A 58 -13.67 13.05 -4.89
C TRP A 58 -14.57 13.54 -3.74
N GLN A 59 -15.30 14.63 -3.97
CA GLN A 59 -16.22 15.17 -2.97
C GLN A 59 -17.32 14.16 -2.63
N GLY A 60 -17.53 13.92 -1.34
CA GLY A 60 -18.53 12.98 -0.84
C GLY A 60 -17.98 11.59 -0.52
N GLU A 61 -16.77 11.27 -0.99
CA GLU A 61 -16.08 10.05 -0.59
C GLU A 61 -15.15 10.29 0.61
N ARG A 62 -14.84 9.22 1.33
CA ARG A 62 -13.99 9.27 2.52
C ARG A 62 -12.85 8.28 2.39
N ASP A 63 -11.69 8.72 2.85
CA ASP A 63 -10.53 7.84 2.98
C ASP A 63 -10.86 6.74 3.98
N HIS A 64 -10.47 5.52 3.63
CA HIS A 64 -10.62 4.35 4.47
C HIS A 64 -9.38 3.48 4.28
N ALA A 65 -9.17 2.58 5.23
CA ALA A 65 -8.10 1.62 5.15
C ALA A 65 -8.63 0.24 5.51
N GLU A 66 -7.98 -0.81 5.03
CA GLU A 66 -8.37 -2.19 5.29
C GLU A 66 -7.14 -3.03 5.65
N ILE A 67 -7.36 -4.06 6.47
CA ILE A 67 -6.32 -5.05 6.71
C ILE A 67 -6.24 -5.96 5.49
N VAL A 68 -5.03 -6.08 4.95
CA VAL A 68 -4.74 -6.95 3.82
C VAL A 68 -3.73 -8.02 4.23
N SER A 69 -3.72 -9.13 3.50
CA SER A 69 -2.67 -10.13 3.65
C SER A 69 -1.33 -9.60 3.16
N ALA A 70 -0.24 -10.26 3.58
CA ALA A 70 1.10 -9.92 3.09
C ALA A 70 1.23 -10.10 1.58
N ASP A 71 0.49 -11.06 1.00
CA ASP A 71 0.49 -11.31 -0.44
C ASP A 71 -0.16 -10.16 -1.21
N GLU A 72 -1.34 -9.73 -0.79
CA GLU A 72 -2.05 -8.59 -1.39
C GLU A 72 -1.24 -7.30 -1.26
N ALA A 73 -0.66 -7.05 -0.08
CA ALA A 73 0.24 -5.91 0.12
C ALA A 73 1.43 -5.94 -0.85
N LEU A 74 2.01 -7.11 -1.09
CA LEU A 74 3.14 -7.27 -2.00
C LEU A 74 2.72 -7.06 -3.45
N GLN A 75 1.57 -7.64 -3.86
CA GLN A 75 1.01 -7.46 -5.19
C GLN A 75 0.77 -5.97 -5.50
N GLU A 76 0.23 -5.21 -4.56
CA GLU A 76 0.04 -3.76 -4.73
C GLU A 76 1.37 -3.01 -4.87
N VAL A 77 2.37 -3.32 -4.05
CA VAL A 77 3.72 -2.74 -4.16
C VAL A 77 4.35 -3.03 -5.52
N MET A 78 4.20 -4.25 -6.03
CA MET A 78 4.69 -4.63 -7.36
C MET A 78 3.92 -3.91 -8.46
N ARG A 79 2.58 -3.84 -8.35
CA ARG A 79 1.69 -3.17 -9.31
C ARG A 79 2.01 -1.69 -9.45
N THR A 80 2.37 -1.01 -8.36
CA THR A 80 2.74 0.41 -8.36
C THR A 80 4.25 0.64 -8.54
N ASN A 81 5.02 -0.43 -8.79
CA ASN A 81 6.49 -0.41 -8.90
C ASN A 81 7.17 0.32 -7.73
N SER A 82 6.62 0.20 -6.52
CA SER A 82 7.07 0.91 -5.32
C SER A 82 8.02 0.05 -4.47
N LEU A 83 8.90 -0.73 -5.12
CA LEU A 83 9.78 -1.70 -4.47
C LEU A 83 10.72 -1.06 -3.43
N GLU A 84 11.02 0.23 -3.57
CA GLU A 84 11.81 1.00 -2.58
C GLU A 84 11.21 0.96 -1.17
N LEU A 85 9.89 0.76 -1.04
CA LEU A 85 9.23 0.61 0.26
C LEU A 85 9.72 -0.64 1.01
N LEU A 86 10.08 -1.71 0.29
CA LEU A 86 10.56 -2.96 0.87
C LEU A 86 11.90 -2.78 1.60
N GLU A 87 12.70 -1.78 1.24
CA GLU A 87 13.96 -1.46 1.93
C GLU A 87 13.76 -0.85 3.33
N SER A 88 12.56 -0.37 3.62
CA SER A 88 12.26 0.18 4.94
C SER A 88 12.18 -0.93 5.99
N ALA A 89 12.77 -0.68 7.16
CA ALA A 89 12.74 -1.62 8.29
C ALA A 89 11.30 -2.02 8.72
N ARG A 90 10.30 -1.17 8.43
CA ARG A 90 8.88 -1.47 8.71
C ARG A 90 8.31 -2.56 7.81
N PHE A 91 8.80 -2.66 6.58
CA PHE A 91 8.33 -3.62 5.57
C PHE A 91 9.26 -4.81 5.40
N LYS A 92 10.17 -5.05 6.37
CA LYS A 92 11.13 -6.17 6.31
C LYS A 92 10.45 -7.54 6.10
N ALA A 93 9.30 -7.77 6.73
CA ALA A 93 8.52 -8.99 6.53
C ALA A 93 7.99 -9.13 5.10
N LEU A 94 7.59 -8.00 4.48
CA LEU A 94 7.14 -7.95 3.10
C LEU A 94 8.30 -8.17 2.12
N LYS A 95 9.48 -7.59 2.41
CA LYS A 95 10.71 -7.83 1.65
C LYS A 95 11.12 -9.30 1.67
N GLN A 96 11.07 -9.93 2.84
CA GLN A 96 11.39 -11.36 2.96
C GLN A 96 10.42 -12.22 2.12
N LEU A 97 9.13 -11.88 2.10
CA LEU A 97 8.15 -12.56 1.25
C LEU A 97 8.43 -12.36 -0.24
N TYR A 98 8.84 -11.15 -0.63
CA TYR A 98 9.26 -10.86 -2.00
C TYR A 98 10.48 -11.68 -2.41
N ASP A 99 11.53 -11.69 -1.58
CA ASP A 99 12.76 -12.46 -1.84
C ASP A 99 12.46 -13.97 -1.90
N GLU A 100 11.57 -14.49 -1.05
CA GLU A 100 11.17 -15.91 -1.06
C GLU A 100 10.40 -16.31 -2.33
N LYS A 101 9.53 -15.42 -2.83
CA LYS A 101 8.68 -15.71 -3.99
C LYS A 101 9.35 -15.40 -5.33
N TYR A 102 10.15 -14.36 -5.38
CA TYR A 102 10.69 -13.77 -6.62
C TYR A 102 12.22 -13.65 -6.62
N GLY A 103 12.92 -13.89 -5.51
CA GLY A 103 14.37 -13.75 -5.42
C GLY A 103 15.18 -14.71 -6.29
N ASP A 104 14.55 -15.78 -6.79
CA ASP A 104 15.14 -16.73 -7.74
C ASP A 104 14.66 -16.53 -9.20
N GLN A 105 13.75 -15.60 -9.46
CA GLN A 105 13.24 -15.34 -10.82
C GLN A 105 13.92 -14.09 -11.40
N GLU A 106 14.76 -14.26 -12.44
CA GLU A 106 15.12 -13.17 -13.34
C GLU A 106 13.81 -12.53 -13.83
N MET A 107 13.63 -11.23 -13.59
CA MET A 107 12.45 -10.51 -14.07
C MET A 107 12.33 -10.74 -15.58
N PRO A 108 11.19 -11.22 -16.11
CA PRO A 108 10.98 -11.17 -17.54
C PRO A 108 11.06 -9.70 -17.96
N GLU A 109 11.95 -9.39 -18.91
CA GLU A 109 11.96 -8.11 -19.59
C GLU A 109 10.56 -7.91 -20.19
N ASP A 110 9.87 -6.84 -19.79
CA ASP A 110 8.60 -6.45 -20.39
C ASP A 110 8.81 -6.31 -21.92
N GLU A 111 8.15 -7.17 -22.70
CA GLU A 111 8.18 -7.22 -24.18
C GLU A 111 7.32 -6.14 -24.85
#